data_AF-A0A8D2DNU0-F1
#
_entry.id   AF-A0A8D2DNU0-F1
#
_cell.length_a   1.000
_cell.length_b   1.000
_cell.length_c   1.000
_cell.angle_alpha   90.00
_cell.angle_beta   90.00
_cell.angle_gamma   90.00
#
_symmetry.space_group_name_H-M   'P 1'
#
loop_
_entity.id
_entity.type
_entity.pdbx_description
1 polymer ?
#
loop_
_entity_poly.entity_id
_entity_poly.type
_entity_poly.pdbx_seq_one_letter_code
_entity_poly.pdbx_strand_id
1 'polypeptide(L)'
;MKSLLLTLGLGLMAALRAQTLPVWDEETQDASGTWYMKAAAADEEIPWKKLESVSVTPMTIKTLAGGHLEVSQCREISTVLEKTDEPGKYTAHGGKHVVHILKSQVDGHYILSIEGEMHGQQIRMAKLVGRDPEVNPEALKDFEKVAAARGLNTQSIFIPKGHDDDDSCAP
;
A
#
# COMPACT_ATOMS: atom_id res chain seq x y z
N MET A 1 -10.11 -9.79 64.24
CA MET A 1 -9.49 -8.69 63.47
C MET A 1 -9.26 -9.21 62.05
N LYS A 2 -10.24 -8.92 61.17
CA LYS A 2 -10.12 -8.09 59.96
C LYS A 2 -9.47 -8.82 58.77
N SER A 3 -10.35 -9.39 57.93
CA SER A 3 -10.08 -9.80 56.56
C SER A 3 -9.46 -8.67 55.76
N LEU A 4 -8.32 -8.92 55.12
CA LEU A 4 -7.80 -8.14 54.00
C LEU A 4 -7.18 -9.13 53.00
N LEU A 5 -8.06 -9.90 52.35
CA LEU A 5 -7.80 -10.50 51.05
C LEU A 5 -8.72 -9.77 50.06
N LEU A 6 -8.22 -9.58 48.83
CA LEU A 6 -8.89 -9.00 47.64
C LEU A 6 -8.50 -7.56 47.32
N THR A 7 -7.36 -7.39 46.65
CA THR A 7 -7.22 -6.58 45.43
C THR A 7 -6.01 -7.09 44.63
N LEU A 8 -6.12 -8.29 44.06
CA LEU A 8 -5.28 -8.69 42.93
C LEU A 8 -6.23 -8.89 41.75
N GLY A 9 -6.38 -7.87 40.92
CA GLY A 9 -7.29 -7.96 39.78
C GLY A 9 -7.43 -6.64 39.05
N LEU A 10 -7.18 -6.72 37.75
CA LEU A 10 -7.49 -5.74 36.72
C LEU A 10 -6.55 -4.54 36.61
N GLY A 11 -5.57 -4.68 35.72
CA GLY A 11 -4.89 -3.51 35.19
C GLY A 11 -3.77 -3.81 34.22
N LEU A 12 -3.96 -4.68 33.22
CA LEU A 12 -3.25 -4.57 31.94
C LEU A 12 -3.91 -5.49 30.89
N MET A 13 -5.11 -5.11 30.42
CA MET A 13 -5.42 -5.42 29.03
C MET A 13 -4.58 -4.45 28.23
N ALA A 14 -3.39 -4.88 27.82
CA ALA A 14 -2.71 -4.24 26.71
C ALA A 14 -3.67 -4.35 25.53
N ALA A 15 -4.46 -3.30 25.31
CA ALA A 15 -5.16 -3.13 24.06
C ALA A 15 -4.07 -2.93 23.01
N LEU A 16 -3.56 -4.03 22.48
CA LEU A 16 -2.86 -4.04 21.20
C LEU A 16 -3.93 -3.61 20.20
N ARG A 17 -4.17 -2.30 20.08
CA ARG A 17 -4.87 -1.75 18.94
C ARG A 17 -3.93 -2.02 17.77
N ALA A 18 -4.10 -3.16 17.11
CA ALA A 18 -3.77 -3.25 15.72
C ALA A 18 -4.51 -2.07 15.07
N GLN A 19 -3.77 -1.06 14.63
CA GLN A 19 -4.34 0.05 13.89
C GLN A 19 -4.88 -0.56 12.58
N THR A 20 -6.11 -1.04 12.63
CA THR A 20 -6.80 -1.55 11.45
C THR A 20 -7.17 -0.29 10.68
N LEU A 21 -6.34 0.06 9.71
CA LEU A 21 -6.67 1.15 8.80
C LEU A 21 -8.02 0.85 8.16
N PRO A 22 -8.86 1.86 7.97
CA PRO A 22 -10.09 1.67 7.23
C PRO A 22 -9.75 1.12 5.84
N VAL A 23 -10.42 0.03 5.50
CA VAL A 23 -10.31 -0.59 4.19
C VAL A 23 -10.96 0.34 3.16
N TRP A 24 -10.44 0.33 1.93
CA TRP A 24 -11.07 1.02 0.81
C TRP A 24 -12.56 0.66 0.71
N ASP A 25 -13.41 1.68 0.63
CA ASP A 25 -14.85 1.52 0.48
C ASP A 25 -15.19 1.61 -1.00
N GLU A 26 -15.30 0.44 -1.63
CA GLU A 26 -15.52 0.29 -3.06
C GLU A 26 -16.88 0.82 -3.52
N GLU A 27 -17.86 0.96 -2.62
CA GLU A 27 -19.21 1.40 -2.98
C GLU A 27 -19.30 2.93 -3.11
N THR A 28 -18.40 3.68 -2.47
CA THR A 28 -18.50 5.14 -2.40
C THR A 28 -17.43 5.88 -3.19
N GLN A 29 -16.38 5.20 -3.66
CA GLN A 29 -15.25 5.85 -4.32
C GLN A 29 -14.83 5.12 -5.61
N ASP A 30 -14.79 5.86 -6.73
CA ASP A 30 -14.25 5.34 -7.99
C ASP A 30 -12.71 5.37 -7.95
N ALA A 31 -12.11 4.19 -8.06
CA ALA A 31 -10.65 4.05 -8.13
C ALA A 31 -10.08 4.52 -9.47
N SER A 32 -10.91 4.71 -10.49
CA SER A 32 -10.46 4.98 -11.86
C SER A 32 -9.72 6.32 -11.99
N GLY A 33 -8.80 6.38 -12.97
CA GLY A 33 -8.03 7.57 -13.32
C GLY A 33 -6.55 7.46 -12.97
N THR A 34 -5.87 8.59 -12.98
CA THR A 34 -4.42 8.67 -12.80
C THR A 34 -4.04 8.68 -11.32
N TRP A 35 -2.96 7.97 -10.99
CA TRP A 35 -2.37 7.87 -9.66
C TRP A 35 -0.84 7.93 -9.76
N TYR A 36 -0.21 8.44 -8.72
CA TYR A 36 1.24 8.60 -8.62
C TYR A 36 1.73 7.87 -7.38
N MET A 37 2.77 7.06 -7.55
CA MET A 37 3.45 6.44 -6.43
C MET A 37 4.34 7.48 -5.73
N LYS A 38 4.18 7.62 -4.43
CA LYS A 38 4.86 8.63 -3.60
C LYS A 38 5.95 8.03 -2.73
N ALA A 39 5.78 6.78 -2.32
CA ALA A 39 6.76 6.05 -1.54
C ALA A 39 6.56 4.53 -1.67
N ALA A 40 7.62 3.77 -1.46
CA ALA A 40 7.57 2.32 -1.35
C ALA A 40 8.45 1.81 -0.19
N ALA A 41 8.02 0.74 0.45
CA ALA A 41 8.76 0.03 1.49
C ALA A 41 8.59 -1.47 1.29
N ALA A 42 9.58 -2.25 1.71
CA ALA A 42 9.49 -3.71 1.74
C ALA A 42 10.16 -4.25 3.00
N ASP A 43 9.84 -5.49 3.37
CA ASP A 43 10.51 -6.20 4.45
C ASP A 43 11.96 -6.53 4.12
N GLU A 44 12.24 -6.74 2.85
CA GLU A 44 13.60 -6.91 2.33
C GLU A 44 14.06 -5.73 1.46
N GLU A 45 15.38 -5.62 1.28
CA GLU A 45 15.94 -4.59 0.40
C GLU A 45 15.66 -4.93 -1.07
N ILE A 46 14.72 -4.21 -1.66
CA ILE A 46 14.41 -4.32 -3.08
C ILE A 46 15.20 -3.25 -3.84
N PRO A 47 15.84 -3.59 -4.97
CA PRO A 47 16.56 -2.63 -5.80
C PRO A 47 15.60 -1.76 -6.61
N TRP A 48 14.80 -0.92 -5.93
CA TRP A 48 13.73 -0.09 -6.49
C TRP A 48 14.15 0.71 -7.72
N LYS A 49 15.37 1.26 -7.72
CA LYS A 49 15.90 2.05 -8.85
C LYS A 49 16.18 1.24 -10.12
N LYS A 50 16.29 -0.08 -10.01
CA LYS A 50 16.48 -0.99 -11.15
C LYS A 50 15.17 -1.57 -11.66
N LEU A 51 14.10 -1.45 -10.86
CA LEU A 51 12.76 -1.79 -11.30
C LEU A 51 12.22 -0.59 -12.06
N GLU A 52 12.27 -0.64 -13.39
CA GLU A 52 11.75 0.41 -14.29
C GLU A 52 10.29 0.79 -13.97
N SER A 53 9.53 -0.12 -13.35
CA SER A 53 8.15 0.07 -12.87
C SER A 53 8.00 0.84 -11.54
N VAL A 54 9.10 1.30 -10.94
CA VAL A 54 9.09 1.95 -9.60
C VAL A 54 9.52 3.43 -9.70
N SER A 55 9.55 4.01 -10.90
CA SER A 55 9.71 5.46 -11.10
C SER A 55 8.42 6.24 -10.73
N VAL A 56 8.47 7.58 -10.81
CA VAL A 56 7.29 8.48 -10.64
C VAL A 56 6.24 8.28 -11.74
N THR A 57 6.45 7.34 -12.68
CA THR A 57 5.54 7.14 -13.81
C THR A 57 4.10 6.99 -13.33
N PRO A 58 3.18 7.83 -13.84
CA PRO A 58 1.77 7.73 -13.49
C PRO A 58 1.24 6.34 -13.82
N MET A 59 0.54 5.75 -12.86
CA MET A 59 -0.27 4.55 -13.10
C MET A 59 -1.71 5.00 -13.38
N THR A 60 -2.32 4.38 -14.39
CA THR A 60 -3.76 4.54 -14.65
C THR A 60 -4.47 3.33 -14.08
N ILE A 61 -5.48 3.58 -13.26
CA ILE A 61 -6.41 2.56 -12.77
C ILE A 61 -7.69 2.65 -13.59
N LYS A 62 -8.22 1.52 -14.03
CA LYS A 62 -9.56 1.42 -14.62
C LYS A 62 -10.35 0.34 -13.90
N THR A 63 -11.57 0.67 -13.50
CA THR A 63 -12.51 -0.33 -13.00
C THR A 63 -13.05 -1.17 -14.18
N LEU A 64 -12.93 -2.49 -14.07
CA LEU A 64 -13.43 -3.46 -15.03
C LEU A 64 -14.78 -4.04 -14.58
N ALA A 65 -15.42 -4.83 -15.44
CA ALA A 65 -16.60 -5.60 -15.08
C ALA A 65 -16.33 -6.49 -13.85
N GLY A 66 -17.33 -6.65 -12.98
CA GLY A 66 -17.18 -7.44 -11.74
C GLY A 66 -16.36 -6.76 -10.64
N GLY A 67 -15.89 -5.51 -10.84
CA GLY A 67 -15.13 -4.76 -9.84
C GLY A 67 -13.64 -5.08 -9.81
N HIS A 68 -13.12 -5.84 -10.78
CA HIS A 68 -11.66 -5.98 -10.96
C HIS A 68 -11.05 -4.63 -11.37
N LEU A 69 -9.75 -4.45 -11.15
CA LEU A 69 -9.05 -3.21 -11.50
C LEU A 69 -7.92 -3.51 -12.49
N GLU A 70 -7.87 -2.79 -13.62
CA GLU A 70 -6.68 -2.76 -14.47
C GLU A 70 -5.76 -1.64 -13.98
N VAL A 71 -4.51 -1.98 -13.65
CA VAL A 71 -3.46 -1.02 -13.32
C VAL A 71 -2.44 -1.04 -14.44
N SER A 72 -2.35 0.06 -15.19
CA SER A 72 -1.39 0.21 -16.30
C SER A 72 -0.37 1.30 -16.00
N GLN A 73 0.91 1.05 -16.28
CA GLN A 73 2.04 1.95 -16.08
C GLN A 73 2.95 1.93 -17.31
N CYS A 74 3.28 3.10 -17.87
CA CYS A 74 3.78 3.21 -19.25
C CYS A 74 2.88 2.45 -20.26
N ARG A 75 3.08 2.60 -21.56
CA ARG A 75 2.13 2.06 -22.57
C ARG A 75 2.09 0.53 -22.65
N GLU A 76 3.04 -0.18 -22.04
CA GLU A 76 3.24 -1.62 -22.25
C GLU A 76 3.09 -2.49 -21.00
N ILE A 77 3.13 -1.93 -19.79
CA ILE A 77 3.05 -2.71 -18.54
C ILE A 77 1.63 -2.55 -17.96
N SER A 78 0.88 -3.65 -17.89
CA SER A 78 -0.42 -3.67 -17.22
C SER A 78 -0.59 -4.93 -16.37
N THR A 79 -1.27 -4.78 -15.25
CA THR A 79 -1.63 -5.87 -14.33
C THR A 79 -3.10 -5.73 -13.97
N VAL A 80 -3.84 -6.84 -14.02
CA VAL A 80 -5.20 -6.90 -13.50
C VAL A 80 -5.16 -7.34 -12.03
N LEU A 81 -5.82 -6.55 -11.18
CA LEU A 81 -6.16 -6.89 -9.81
C LEU A 81 -7.56 -7.50 -9.80
N GLU A 82 -7.61 -8.78 -9.52
CA GLU A 82 -8.84 -9.57 -9.42
C GLU A 82 -9.50 -9.32 -8.06
N LYS A 83 -10.67 -8.68 -8.06
CA LYS A 83 -11.52 -8.54 -6.88
C LYS A 83 -11.78 -9.89 -6.20
N THR A 84 -11.71 -9.89 -4.87
CA THR A 84 -12.10 -11.01 -4.01
C THR A 84 -13.43 -10.74 -3.29
N ASP A 85 -13.94 -11.71 -2.54
CA ASP A 85 -15.13 -11.53 -1.69
C ASP A 85 -14.87 -10.64 -0.47
N GLU A 86 -13.61 -10.39 -0.13
CA GLU A 86 -13.20 -9.50 0.96
C GLU A 86 -13.04 -8.07 0.42
N PRO A 87 -13.74 -7.06 0.99
CA PRO A 87 -13.62 -5.67 0.55
C PRO A 87 -12.18 -5.19 0.57
N GLY A 88 -11.77 -4.44 -0.45
CA GLY A 88 -10.43 -3.85 -0.54
C GLY A 88 -9.29 -4.88 -0.69
N LYS A 89 -9.60 -6.17 -0.81
CA LYS A 89 -8.64 -7.24 -1.08
C LYS A 89 -8.78 -7.75 -2.51
N TYR A 90 -7.64 -7.84 -3.17
CA TYR A 90 -7.50 -8.26 -4.55
C TYR A 90 -6.40 -9.31 -4.68
N THR A 91 -6.42 -10.05 -5.78
CA THR A 91 -5.31 -10.91 -6.21
C THR A 91 -4.70 -10.45 -7.52
N ALA A 92 -3.42 -10.73 -7.74
CA ALA A 92 -2.75 -10.45 -9.01
C ALA A 92 -1.89 -11.64 -9.44
N HIS A 93 -1.55 -11.68 -10.73
CA HIS A 93 -0.70 -12.70 -11.33
C HIS A 93 -1.22 -14.14 -11.08
N GLY A 94 -2.53 -14.35 -11.22
CA GLY A 94 -3.18 -15.65 -11.01
C GLY A 94 -3.15 -16.11 -9.56
N GLY A 95 -3.36 -15.19 -8.61
CA GLY A 95 -3.38 -15.49 -7.18
C GLY A 95 -2.01 -15.51 -6.49
N LYS A 96 -0.91 -15.25 -7.21
CA LYS A 96 0.44 -15.25 -6.63
C LYS A 96 0.68 -14.09 -5.67
N HIS A 97 0.03 -12.96 -5.91
CA HIS A 97 0.11 -11.78 -5.05
C HIS A 97 -1.27 -11.46 -4.48
N VAL A 98 -1.30 -11.12 -3.20
CA VAL A 98 -2.47 -10.55 -2.51
C VAL A 98 -2.22 -9.06 -2.33
N VAL A 99 -3.19 -8.23 -2.72
CA VAL A 99 -3.12 -6.78 -2.64
C VAL A 99 -4.27 -6.27 -1.77
N HIS A 100 -3.95 -5.53 -0.72
CA HIS A 100 -4.92 -4.79 0.09
C HIS A 100 -4.81 -3.30 -0.20
N ILE A 101 -5.95 -2.67 -0.49
CA ILE A 101 -6.07 -1.23 -0.69
C ILE A 101 -6.58 -0.61 0.62
N LEU A 102 -5.72 0.15 1.28
CA LEU A 102 -6.00 0.76 2.58
C LEU A 102 -6.11 2.28 2.43
N LYS A 103 -7.08 2.89 3.12
CA LYS A 103 -7.19 4.35 3.21
C LYS A 103 -6.02 4.90 4.03
N SER A 104 -5.34 5.92 3.50
CA SER A 104 -4.48 6.77 4.34
C SER A 104 -5.35 7.66 5.22
N GLN A 105 -4.77 8.18 6.31
CA GLN A 105 -5.36 9.25 7.11
C GLN A 105 -5.46 10.58 6.34
N VAL A 106 -4.75 10.71 5.22
CA VAL A 106 -4.81 11.86 4.33
C VAL A 106 -5.71 11.55 3.15
N ASP A 107 -6.76 12.35 2.96
CA ASP A 107 -7.69 12.18 1.85
C ASP A 107 -6.98 12.17 0.50
N GLY A 108 -7.52 11.37 -0.43
CA GLY A 108 -6.93 11.20 -1.76
C GLY A 108 -5.63 10.40 -1.79
N HIS A 109 -5.22 9.79 -0.67
CA HIS A 109 -4.06 8.92 -0.57
C HIS A 109 -4.43 7.52 -0.09
N TYR A 110 -3.76 6.52 -0.65
CA TYR A 110 -4.00 5.11 -0.36
C TYR A 110 -2.69 4.37 -0.21
N ILE A 111 -2.75 3.27 0.53
CA ILE A 111 -1.62 2.38 0.75
C ILE A 111 -1.99 1.03 0.14
N LEU A 112 -1.22 0.62 -0.86
CA LEU A 112 -1.29 -0.71 -1.44
C LEU A 112 -0.35 -1.62 -0.65
N SER A 113 -0.89 -2.52 0.18
CA SER A 113 -0.11 -3.55 0.87
C SER A 113 -0.12 -4.82 0.03
N ILE A 114 1.05 -5.26 -0.40
CA ILE A 114 1.21 -6.37 -1.35
C ILE A 114 2.04 -7.46 -0.68
N GLU A 115 1.54 -8.68 -0.73
CA GLU A 115 2.22 -9.87 -0.20
C GLU A 115 2.20 -10.96 -1.26
N GLY A 116 3.32 -11.68 -1.41
CA GLY A 116 3.36 -12.83 -2.30
C GLY A 116 4.77 -13.18 -2.77
N GLU A 117 4.84 -14.04 -3.77
CA GLU A 117 6.12 -14.54 -4.28
C GLU A 117 6.69 -13.66 -5.40
N MET A 118 7.96 -13.28 -5.28
CA MET A 118 8.73 -12.65 -6.34
C MET A 118 10.07 -13.39 -6.49
N HIS A 119 10.34 -13.95 -7.67
CA HIS A 119 11.56 -14.72 -7.97
C HIS A 119 11.86 -15.86 -6.98
N GLY A 120 10.83 -16.59 -6.53
CA GLY A 120 10.99 -17.70 -5.57
C GLY A 120 11.12 -17.26 -4.12
N GLN A 121 11.02 -15.97 -3.83
CA GLN A 121 11.10 -15.42 -2.48
C GLN A 121 9.77 -14.78 -2.07
N GLN A 122 9.34 -15.01 -0.84
CA GLN A 122 8.20 -14.32 -0.28
C GLN A 122 8.60 -12.89 0.06
N ILE A 123 7.83 -11.93 -0.45
CA ILE A 123 8.03 -10.51 -0.22
C ILE A 123 6.79 -9.90 0.41
N ARG A 124 7.00 -8.92 1.29
CA ARG A 124 5.95 -8.01 1.74
C ARG A 124 6.38 -6.61 1.41
N MET A 125 5.50 -5.88 0.76
CA MET A 125 5.78 -4.51 0.35
C MET A 125 4.54 -3.63 0.55
N ALA A 126 4.78 -2.32 0.65
CA ALA A 126 3.71 -1.35 0.63
C ALA A 126 4.08 -0.19 -0.30
N LYS A 127 3.08 0.35 -1.00
CA LYS A 127 3.23 1.55 -1.84
C LYS A 127 2.23 2.61 -1.39
N LEU A 128 2.71 3.83 -1.13
CA LEU A 128 1.86 5.00 -0.97
C LEU A 128 1.54 5.57 -2.34
N VAL A 129 0.26 5.79 -2.62
CA VAL A 129 -0.22 6.36 -3.88
C VAL A 129 -1.15 7.55 -3.61
N GLY A 130 -1.18 8.52 -4.52
CA GLY A 130 -2.18 9.58 -4.48
C GLY A 130 -2.43 10.20 -5.85
N ARG A 131 -3.44 11.07 -5.93
CA ARG A 131 -3.89 11.70 -7.19
C ARG A 131 -2.97 12.81 -7.69
N ASP A 132 -2.23 13.43 -6.77
CA ASP A 132 -1.29 14.50 -7.06
C ASP A 132 0.14 13.94 -7.21
N PRO A 133 0.98 14.44 -8.14
CA PRO A 133 2.36 13.96 -8.31
C PRO A 133 3.32 14.40 -7.18
N GLU A 134 3.04 15.48 -6.46
CA GLU A 134 3.91 15.99 -5.41
C GLU A 134 3.84 15.12 -4.15
N VAL A 135 4.95 15.02 -3.41
CA VAL A 135 4.97 14.25 -2.15
C VAL A 135 4.25 15.05 -1.07
N ASN A 136 3.22 14.45 -0.47
CA ASN A 136 2.55 15.00 0.71
C ASN A 136 3.26 14.51 1.99
N PRO A 137 3.88 15.39 2.80
CA PRO A 137 4.64 14.99 3.99
C PRO A 137 3.78 14.32 5.07
N GLU A 138 2.51 14.69 5.19
CA GLU A 138 1.60 14.09 6.16
C GLU A 138 1.24 12.66 5.76
N ALA A 139 0.96 12.43 4.47
CA ALA A 139 0.70 11.10 3.93
C ALA A 139 1.93 10.18 4.04
N LEU A 140 3.13 10.74 3.88
CA LEU A 140 4.39 10.00 4.08
C LEU A 140 4.57 9.57 5.54
N LYS A 141 4.29 10.45 6.49
CA LYS A 141 4.35 10.13 7.93
C LYS A 141 3.31 9.09 8.34
N ASP A 142 2.13 9.12 7.74
CA ASP A 142 1.12 8.07 7.91
C ASP A 142 1.64 6.73 7.36
N PHE A 143 2.16 6.74 6.13
CA PHE A 143 2.77 5.57 5.50
C PHE A 143 3.90 4.95 6.33
N GLU A 144 4.79 5.74 6.92
CA GLU A 144 5.85 5.27 7.83
C GLU A 144 5.30 4.47 9.01
N LYS A 145 4.22 4.95 9.64
CA LYS A 145 3.58 4.24 10.76
C LYS A 145 2.98 2.91 10.31
N VAL A 146 2.34 2.90 9.14
CA VAL A 146 1.73 1.71 8.56
C VAL A 146 2.79 0.68 8.16
N ALA A 147 3.87 1.14 7.53
CA ALA A 147 5.01 0.31 7.18
C ALA A 147 5.65 -0.32 8.43
N ALA A 148 5.88 0.47 9.48
CA ALA A 148 6.39 -0.03 10.76
C ALA A 148 5.45 -1.06 11.40
N ALA A 149 4.14 -0.79 11.43
CA ALA A 149 3.15 -1.70 12.00
C ALA A 149 3.06 -3.04 11.25
N ARG A 150 3.44 -3.06 9.96
CA ARG A 150 3.50 -4.26 9.10
C ARG A 150 4.88 -4.93 9.08
N GLY A 151 5.85 -4.41 9.84
CA GLY A 151 7.20 -4.97 9.92
C GLY A 151 8.02 -4.76 8.65
N LEU A 152 7.72 -3.73 7.86
CA LEU A 152 8.53 -3.32 6.71
C LEU A 152 9.73 -2.49 7.17
N ASN A 153 10.79 -2.46 6.36
CA ASN A 153 11.98 -1.67 6.65
C ASN A 153 11.71 -0.18 6.42
N THR A 154 11.48 0.57 7.50
CA THR A 154 11.24 2.01 7.43
C THR A 154 12.51 2.85 7.24
N GLN A 155 13.70 2.25 7.38
CA GLN A 155 14.98 2.95 7.17
C GLN A 155 15.35 3.04 5.68
N SER A 156 14.77 2.17 4.85
CA SER A 156 15.02 2.08 3.41
C SER A 156 13.79 2.43 2.57
N ILE A 157 12.90 3.28 3.09
CA ILE A 157 11.75 3.79 2.34
C ILE A 157 12.28 4.49 1.08
N PHE A 158 11.81 4.00 -0.06
CA PHE A 158 12.12 4.58 -1.34
C PHE A 158 11.12 5.68 -1.66
N ILE A 159 11.64 6.88 -1.89
CA ILE A 159 10.87 8.02 -2.40
C ILE A 159 11.34 8.27 -3.83
N PRO A 160 10.47 8.12 -4.83
CA PRO A 160 10.77 8.49 -6.21
C PRO A 160 11.24 9.95 -6.30
N LYS A 161 12.28 10.23 -7.08
CA LYS A 161 12.69 11.61 -7.36
C LYS A 161 11.69 12.25 -8.32
N GLY A 162 11.23 13.46 -8.02
CA GLY A 162 10.35 14.24 -8.88
C GLY A 162 10.89 14.39 -10.32
N HIS A 163 9.97 14.66 -11.23
CA HIS A 163 10.22 14.74 -12.67
C HIS A 163 11.12 15.95 -12.99
N ASP A 164 12.43 15.74 -13.10
CA ASP A 164 13.30 16.59 -13.92
C ASP A 164 13.30 15.95 -15.31
N ASP A 165 12.31 16.26 -16.16
CA ASP A 165 12.27 16.04 -17.62
C ASP A 165 12.84 14.73 -18.20
N ASP A 166 12.93 13.65 -17.42
CA ASP A 166 13.38 12.36 -17.92
C ASP A 166 12.15 11.60 -18.37
N ASP A 167 11.95 11.60 -19.69
CA ASP A 167 10.90 10.92 -20.44
C ASP A 167 11.09 9.39 -20.33
N SER A 168 10.98 8.86 -19.11
CA SER A 168 11.27 7.45 -18.78
C SER A 168 10.26 6.45 -19.39
N CYS A 169 9.25 6.95 -20.12
CA CYS A 169 8.36 6.15 -20.94
C CYS A 169 8.44 6.51 -22.45
N ALA A 170 9.49 7.21 -22.90
CA ALA A 170 9.76 7.38 -24.32
C ALA A 170 10.16 6.03 -24.95
N PRO A 171 9.66 5.70 -26.15
CA PRO A 171 10.02 4.47 -26.86
C PRO A 171 11.48 4.45 -27.32
#